data_AF-A0A7V0TA94-F1
#
_entry.id   AF-A0A7V0TA94-F1
#
_cell.length_a   1.000
_cell.length_b   1.000
_cell.length_c   1.000
_cell.angle_alpha   90.00
_cell.angle_beta   90.00
_cell.angle_gamma   90.00
#
_symmetry.space_group_name_H-M   'P 1'
#
loop_
_entity.id
_entity.type
_entity.pdbx_description
1 polymer ?
#
loop_
_entity_poly.entity_id
_entity_poly.type
_entity_poly.pdbx_seq_one_letter_code
_entity_poly.pdbx_strand_id
1 'polypeptide(L)'
;MINKVIIFLLIPFILIASEIPGAVEKLNQRMEAVQDAEVEIFVRSRLPEMLIPDRNGTLLFKRPDKIHLEGDGFMMIPQEALLFDFSRLQEDSAVTFLQLNPDSLIGKALLAIRVQRVDSYSNRHSNIDVLIDTLKWAVHELSIDEGERFKGKIFFQHTEVLPGVWLPREVKMVLAGNAAKPKAVKNPRIQRVPRSNAAESNYLLMKFTNYKVNKGISDGRFPEAGEK
;
A
#
# COMPACT_ATOMS: atom_id res chain seq x y z
N MET A 1 -51.05 -11.20 -47.37
CA MET A 1 -50.39 -10.02 -46.79
C MET A 1 -50.92 -9.80 -45.38
N ILE A 2 -50.09 -9.23 -44.49
CA ILE A 2 -50.35 -8.85 -43.07
C ILE A 2 -49.64 -9.74 -42.03
N ASN A 3 -48.36 -9.40 -41.86
CA ASN A 3 -47.62 -9.08 -40.64
C ASN A 3 -47.63 -10.06 -39.44
N LYS A 4 -46.54 -10.84 -39.35
CA LYS A 4 -46.00 -11.32 -38.06
C LYS A 4 -45.25 -10.17 -37.39
N VAL A 5 -45.81 -9.61 -36.32
CA VAL A 5 -45.11 -8.65 -35.45
C VAL A 5 -44.23 -9.47 -34.49
N ILE A 6 -42.92 -9.43 -34.70
CA ILE A 6 -41.94 -9.94 -33.75
C ILE A 6 -41.71 -8.84 -32.72
N ILE A 7 -42.22 -9.03 -31.51
CA ILE A 7 -41.93 -8.17 -30.36
C ILE A 7 -40.53 -8.54 -29.87
N PHE A 8 -39.55 -7.69 -30.18
CA PHE A 8 -38.21 -7.79 -29.65
C PHE A 8 -38.23 -7.24 -28.22
N LEU A 9 -38.21 -8.14 -27.24
CA LEU A 9 -38.16 -7.79 -25.82
C LEU A 9 -36.78 -7.18 -25.51
N LEU A 10 -36.71 -5.84 -25.54
CA LEU A 10 -35.58 -5.06 -25.02
C LEU A 10 -35.47 -5.32 -23.52
N ILE A 11 -34.59 -6.24 -23.13
CA ILE A 11 -34.13 -6.36 -21.75
C ILE A 11 -33.26 -5.12 -21.50
N PRO A 12 -33.65 -4.16 -20.63
CA PRO A 12 -32.73 -3.13 -20.22
C PRO A 12 -31.63 -3.83 -19.43
N PHE A 13 -30.43 -3.85 -19.99
CA PHE A 13 -29.22 -4.19 -19.26
C PHE A 13 -29.04 -3.06 -18.23
N ILE A 14 -29.60 -3.26 -17.03
CA ILE A 14 -29.35 -2.37 -15.91
C ILE A 14 -27.85 -2.53 -15.61
N LEU A 15 -27.07 -1.60 -16.12
CA LEU A 15 -25.72 -1.33 -15.62
C LEU A 15 -25.90 -0.98 -14.15
N ILE A 16 -25.72 -1.97 -13.27
CA ILE A 16 -25.54 -1.72 -11.85
C ILE A 16 -24.22 -0.96 -11.78
N ALA A 17 -24.29 0.36 -11.72
CA ALA A 17 -23.20 1.17 -11.23
C ALA A 17 -22.94 0.65 -9.81
N SER A 18 -21.90 -0.16 -9.65
CA SER A 18 -21.54 -0.68 -8.34
C SER A 18 -21.27 0.53 -7.47
N GLU A 19 -22.14 0.74 -6.48
CA GLU A 19 -22.03 1.86 -5.57
C GLU A 19 -20.65 1.80 -4.93
N ILE A 20 -19.90 2.83 -5.28
CA ILE A 20 -18.54 3.16 -4.94
C ILE A 20 -18.15 2.90 -3.45
N PRO A 21 -19.04 3.07 -2.44
CA PRO A 21 -18.76 2.69 -1.04
C PRO A 21 -18.46 1.19 -0.84
N GLY A 22 -19.04 0.30 -1.65
CA GLY A 22 -18.89 -1.15 -1.49
C GLY A 22 -17.50 -1.68 -1.84
N ALA A 23 -16.63 -0.87 -2.43
CA ALA A 23 -15.30 -1.30 -2.83
C ALA A 23 -14.32 -1.39 -1.66
N VAL A 24 -14.39 -0.46 -0.70
CA VAL A 24 -13.60 -0.55 0.53
C VAL A 24 -14.07 -1.72 1.36
N GLU A 25 -15.39 -1.87 1.50
CA GLU A 25 -15.98 -2.97 2.25
C GLU A 25 -15.49 -4.33 1.71
N LYS A 26 -15.46 -4.49 0.38
CA LYS A 26 -14.88 -5.70 -0.25
C LYS A 26 -13.39 -5.88 0.04
N LEU A 27 -12.59 -4.81 0.03
CA LEU A 27 -11.17 -4.89 0.38
C LEU A 27 -10.99 -5.33 1.85
N ASN A 28 -11.77 -4.75 2.77
CA ASN A 28 -11.74 -5.09 4.19
C ASN A 28 -12.21 -6.53 4.45
N GLN A 29 -13.29 -6.97 3.80
CA GLN A 29 -13.81 -8.35 3.88
C GLN A 29 -12.77 -9.39 3.46
N ARG A 30 -11.92 -9.09 2.46
CA ARG A 30 -10.83 -10.00 2.08
C ARG A 30 -9.80 -10.18 3.20
N MET A 31 -9.56 -9.11 3.97
CA MET A 31 -8.68 -9.13 5.13
C MET A 31 -9.33 -9.78 6.37
N GLU A 32 -10.66 -9.94 6.41
CA GLU A 32 -11.34 -10.67 7.50
C GLU A 32 -11.01 -12.15 7.55
N ALA A 33 -10.62 -12.74 6.42
CA ALA A 33 -10.14 -14.11 6.37
C ALA A 33 -8.81 -14.32 7.12
N VAL A 34 -8.09 -13.24 7.43
CA VAL A 34 -6.80 -13.25 8.14
C VAL A 34 -7.03 -12.81 9.58
N GLN A 35 -7.13 -13.76 10.50
CA GLN A 35 -7.28 -13.51 11.94
C GLN A 35 -5.94 -13.20 12.60
N ASP A 36 -4.91 -13.95 12.20
CA ASP A 36 -3.53 -13.74 12.61
C ASP A 36 -2.57 -14.18 11.49
N ALA A 37 -1.38 -13.58 11.45
CA ALA A 37 -0.34 -13.96 10.52
C ALA A 37 1.05 -13.76 11.12
N GLU A 38 1.93 -14.73 10.90
CA GLU A 38 3.37 -14.62 11.10
C GLU A 38 4.05 -14.69 9.73
N VAL A 39 4.95 -13.76 9.44
CA VAL A 39 5.65 -13.70 8.16
C VAL A 39 7.10 -13.26 8.36
N GLU A 40 8.01 -13.92 7.65
CA GLU A 40 9.40 -13.50 7.59
C GLU A 40 9.53 -12.32 6.65
N ILE A 41 10.22 -11.27 7.09
CA ILE A 41 10.48 -10.09 6.27
C ILE A 41 11.97 -9.89 6.05
N PHE A 42 12.33 -9.53 4.82
CA PHE A 42 13.65 -9.02 4.47
C PHE A 42 13.52 -7.55 4.06
N VAL A 43 14.32 -6.68 4.66
CA VAL A 43 14.29 -5.23 4.43
C VAL A 43 15.63 -4.77 3.87
N ARG A 44 15.54 -3.99 2.79
CA ARG A 44 16.67 -3.35 2.12
C ARG A 44 16.39 -1.86 1.97
N SER A 45 17.31 -1.04 2.45
CA SER A 45 17.20 0.42 2.35
C SER A 45 18.32 0.98 1.48
N ARG A 46 17.97 1.86 0.53
CA ARG A 46 18.91 2.61 -0.32
C ARG A 46 18.54 4.08 -0.25
N LEU A 47 18.84 4.68 0.90
CA LEU A 47 18.67 6.10 1.17
C LEU A 47 20.02 6.82 0.98
N PRO A 48 20.08 7.94 0.23
CA PRO A 48 21.34 8.65 -0.03
C PRO A 48 22.06 9.14 1.22
N GLU A 49 21.31 9.51 2.26
CA GLU A 49 21.84 10.16 3.47
C GLU A 49 22.02 9.19 4.66
N MET A 50 21.62 7.92 4.50
CA MET A 50 21.63 6.95 5.59
C MET A 50 22.13 5.57 5.13
N LEU A 51 23.19 5.10 5.77
CA LEU A 51 23.67 3.73 5.63
C LEU A 51 22.91 2.82 6.60
N ILE A 52 21.85 2.21 6.11
CA ILE A 52 21.06 1.23 6.86
C ILE A 52 21.37 -0.17 6.29
N PRO A 53 21.90 -1.10 7.10
CA PRO A 53 22.19 -2.46 6.65
C PRO A 53 20.90 -3.20 6.29
N ASP A 54 21.01 -4.13 5.35
CA ASP A 54 19.92 -5.05 5.03
C ASP A 54 19.63 -5.95 6.27
N ARG A 55 18.35 -6.23 6.56
CA ARG A 55 17.92 -6.95 7.78
C ARG A 55 16.84 -7.98 7.49
N ASN A 56 16.78 -9.01 8.32
CA ASN A 56 15.66 -9.95 8.40
C ASN A 56 14.92 -9.74 9.72
N GLY A 57 13.62 -9.97 9.73
CA GLY A 57 12.78 -9.91 10.93
C GLY A 57 11.51 -10.73 10.76
N THR A 58 10.67 -10.74 11.78
CA THR A 58 9.37 -11.44 11.76
C THR A 58 8.27 -10.43 12.02
N LEU A 59 7.38 -10.27 11.05
CA LEU A 59 6.17 -9.46 11.24
C LEU A 59 5.05 -10.36 11.76
N LEU A 60 4.49 -9.95 12.90
CA LEU A 60 3.30 -10.54 13.50
C LEU A 60 2.13 -9.60 13.32
N PHE A 61 1.00 -10.18 12.96
CA PHE A 61 -0.28 -9.51 12.87
C PHE A 61 -1.34 -10.31 13.58
N LYS A 62 -2.25 -9.62 14.26
CA LYS A 62 -3.46 -10.19 14.83
C LYS A 62 -4.56 -9.15 14.83
N ARG A 63 -5.75 -9.56 14.39
CA ARG A 63 -6.95 -8.69 14.41
C ARG A 63 -7.30 -8.25 15.84
N PRO A 64 -7.94 -7.08 16.01
CA PRO A 64 -8.27 -6.12 14.94
C PRO A 64 -7.08 -5.27 14.48
N ASP A 65 -6.07 -5.05 15.32
CA ASP A 65 -5.11 -3.97 15.10
C ASP A 65 -3.71 -4.23 15.69
N LYS A 66 -3.42 -5.43 16.19
CA LYS A 66 -2.12 -5.77 16.78
C LYS A 66 -1.11 -6.07 15.68
N ILE A 67 -0.09 -5.22 15.60
CA ILE A 67 1.08 -5.41 14.72
C ILE A 67 2.31 -5.38 15.60
N HIS A 68 3.17 -6.39 15.47
CA HIS A 68 4.46 -6.41 16.12
C HIS A 68 5.52 -6.82 15.11
N LEU A 69 6.66 -6.14 15.13
CA LEU A 69 7.79 -6.47 14.29
C LEU A 69 8.94 -6.90 15.18
N GLU A 70 9.26 -8.18 15.12
CA GLU A 70 10.35 -8.76 15.88
C GLU A 70 11.68 -8.54 15.15
N GLY A 71 12.65 -7.98 15.88
CA GLY A 71 14.02 -7.72 15.44
C GLY A 71 14.41 -6.25 15.57
N ASP A 72 15.72 -6.00 15.63
CA ASP A 72 16.27 -4.66 15.87
C ASP A 72 16.31 -3.80 14.60
N GLY A 73 16.02 -2.50 14.74
CA GLY A 73 16.33 -1.50 13.73
C GLY A 73 15.26 -1.24 12.66
N PHE A 74 14.01 -1.64 12.90
CA PHE A 74 12.90 -1.41 11.95
C PHE A 74 12.07 -0.13 12.20
N MET A 75 12.55 0.79 13.04
CA MET A 75 11.81 1.99 13.47
C MET A 75 11.40 2.97 12.34
N MET A 76 11.86 2.77 11.10
CA MET A 76 11.61 3.69 9.96
C MET A 76 10.61 3.17 8.93
N ILE A 77 9.92 2.06 9.18
CA ILE A 77 8.93 1.51 8.24
C ILE A 77 7.54 2.05 8.60
N PRO A 78 6.86 2.78 7.70
CA PRO A 78 5.47 3.18 7.92
C PRO A 78 4.58 1.96 8.10
N GLN A 79 3.63 2.00 9.03
CA GLN A 79 2.73 0.87 9.28
C GLN A 79 1.89 0.53 8.05
N GLU A 80 1.53 1.55 7.26
CA GLU A 80 0.80 1.43 5.99
C GLU A 80 1.55 0.59 4.96
N ALA A 81 2.87 0.45 5.09
CA ALA A 81 3.70 -0.37 4.23
C ALA A 81 3.81 -1.84 4.69
N LEU A 82 3.45 -2.15 5.94
CA LEU A 82 3.56 -3.49 6.51
C LEU A 82 2.32 -4.33 6.23
N LEU A 83 1.15 -3.82 6.61
CA LEU A 83 -0.15 -4.42 6.34
C LEU A 83 -1.17 -3.29 6.19
N PHE A 84 -1.89 -3.30 5.08
CA PHE A 84 -2.86 -2.28 4.78
C PHE A 84 -4.24 -2.70 5.29
N ASP A 85 -4.74 -1.98 6.30
CA ASP A 85 -6.14 -2.00 6.70
C ASP A 85 -6.76 -0.65 6.32
N PHE A 86 -7.67 -0.66 5.33
CA PHE A 86 -8.30 0.57 4.86
C PHE A 86 -9.17 1.20 5.96
N SER A 87 -9.67 0.43 6.92
CA SER A 87 -10.49 0.92 8.03
C SER A 87 -9.76 2.01 8.82
N ARG A 88 -8.46 1.84 9.05
CA ARG A 88 -7.60 2.85 9.70
C ARG A 88 -7.41 4.12 8.87
N LEU A 89 -7.47 4.00 7.55
CA LEU A 89 -7.39 5.18 6.69
C LEU A 89 -8.67 6.01 6.73
N GLN A 90 -9.82 5.40 7.03
CA GLN A 90 -11.09 6.11 7.12
C GLN A 90 -11.31 6.83 8.45
N GLU A 91 -10.69 6.34 9.52
CA GLU A 91 -10.82 6.95 10.84
C GLU A 91 -10.40 8.43 10.78
N ASP A 92 -11.30 9.31 11.22
CA ASP A 92 -11.15 10.78 11.22
C ASP A 92 -10.77 11.40 9.86
N SER A 93 -11.17 10.79 8.74
CA SER A 93 -10.77 11.22 7.39
C SER A 93 -11.96 11.39 6.43
N ALA A 94 -11.89 12.38 5.55
CA ALA A 94 -12.84 12.54 4.45
C ALA A 94 -12.42 11.64 3.27
N VAL A 95 -13.32 10.80 2.77
CA VAL A 95 -13.03 9.85 1.70
C VAL A 95 -13.79 10.25 0.43
N THR A 96 -13.07 10.42 -0.67
CA THR A 96 -13.62 10.62 -2.01
C THR A 96 -13.14 9.51 -2.92
N PHE A 97 -14.05 8.95 -3.70
CA PHE A 97 -13.69 7.90 -4.64
C PHE A 97 -13.55 8.46 -6.04
N LEU A 98 -12.52 8.02 -6.75
CA LEU A 98 -12.18 8.51 -8.07
C LEU A 98 -12.26 7.34 -9.05
N GLN A 99 -13.16 7.41 -10.02
CA GLN A 99 -13.16 6.44 -11.11
C GLN A 99 -12.00 6.75 -12.05
N LEU A 100 -11.07 5.80 -12.22
CA LEU A 100 -10.02 5.92 -13.23
C LEU A 100 -10.54 5.49 -14.60
N ASN A 101 -10.11 6.19 -15.63
CA ASN A 101 -10.37 5.79 -17.01
C ASN A 101 -9.56 4.52 -17.33
N PRO A 102 -10.22 3.40 -17.71
CA PRO A 102 -9.57 2.11 -17.99
C PRO A 102 -8.45 2.21 -19.04
N ASP A 103 -8.57 3.14 -19.99
CA ASP A 103 -7.66 3.30 -21.12
C ASP A 103 -6.24 3.74 -20.72
N SER A 104 -6.05 4.27 -19.50
CA SER A 104 -4.74 4.70 -19.02
C SER A 104 -3.83 3.55 -18.55
N LEU A 105 -4.38 2.34 -18.34
CA LEU A 105 -3.68 1.20 -17.73
C LEU A 105 -4.15 -0.13 -18.35
N ILE A 106 -3.77 -0.37 -19.61
CA ILE A 106 -4.10 -1.58 -20.38
C ILE A 106 -3.87 -2.86 -19.55
N GLY A 107 -4.93 -3.63 -19.33
CA GLY A 107 -4.88 -4.97 -18.69
C GLY A 107 -5.05 -5.02 -17.18
N LYS A 108 -5.32 -3.90 -16.49
CA LYS A 108 -5.62 -3.89 -15.04
C LYS A 108 -6.97 -3.26 -14.76
N ALA A 109 -7.83 -3.96 -14.01
CA ALA A 109 -9.04 -3.36 -13.44
C ALA A 109 -8.65 -2.67 -12.13
N LEU A 110 -8.46 -1.34 -12.16
CA LEU A 110 -8.08 -0.57 -10.98
C LEU A 110 -9.20 0.39 -10.54
N LEU A 111 -9.33 0.54 -9.23
CA LEU A 111 -10.13 1.59 -8.59
C LEU A 111 -9.20 2.57 -7.88
N ALA A 112 -9.45 3.88 -8.02
CA ALA A 112 -8.75 4.89 -7.22
C ALA A 112 -9.64 5.43 -6.09
N ILE A 113 -9.04 5.63 -4.93
CA ILE A 113 -9.69 6.26 -3.78
C ILE A 113 -8.75 7.35 -3.28
N ARG A 114 -9.28 8.54 -3.01
CA ARG A 114 -8.57 9.63 -2.37
C ARG A 114 -9.09 9.79 -0.94
N VAL A 115 -8.18 9.67 0.02
CA VAL A 115 -8.45 9.92 1.43
C VAL A 115 -7.78 11.25 1.79
N GLN A 116 -8.56 12.15 2.40
CA GLN A 116 -8.10 13.43 2.89
C GLN A 116 -8.24 13.43 4.41
N ARG A 117 -7.11 13.39 5.10
CA ARG A 117 -7.06 13.44 6.55
C ARG A 117 -6.76 14.86 7.03
N VAL A 118 -7.42 15.27 8.10
CA VAL A 118 -7.07 16.49 8.83
C VAL A 118 -6.62 16.07 10.24
N ASP A 119 -5.38 16.39 10.59
CA ASP A 119 -4.92 16.24 11.97
C ASP A 119 -5.59 17.32 12.82
N SER A 120 -6.50 16.92 13.70
CA SER A 120 -7.29 17.81 14.56
C SER A 120 -6.46 18.68 15.51
N TYR A 121 -5.24 18.23 15.89
CA TYR A 121 -4.35 18.98 16.77
C TYR A 121 -3.50 19.98 16.00
N SER A 122 -3.04 19.63 14.80
CA SER A 122 -2.13 20.46 14.01
C SER A 122 -2.77 21.19 12.83
N ASN A 123 -4.06 20.94 12.56
CA ASN A 123 -4.83 21.41 11.40
C ASN A 123 -4.12 21.17 10.07
N ARG A 124 -3.39 20.05 9.97
CA ARG A 124 -2.60 19.68 8.79
C ARG A 124 -3.39 18.75 7.91
N HIS A 125 -3.18 18.86 6.60
CA HIS A 125 -3.85 18.04 5.60
C HIS A 125 -2.87 16.99 5.06
N SER A 126 -3.31 15.74 5.02
CA SER A 126 -2.62 14.66 4.31
C SER A 126 -3.54 14.13 3.21
N ASN A 127 -3.04 14.03 1.99
CA ASN A 127 -3.73 13.37 0.89
C ASN A 127 -3.12 11.99 0.66
N ILE A 128 -3.96 10.96 0.61
CA ILE A 128 -3.56 9.58 0.35
C ILE A 128 -4.38 9.08 -0.83
N ASP A 129 -3.74 8.84 -1.96
CA ASP A 129 -4.34 8.17 -3.11
C ASP A 129 -4.05 6.68 -3.05
N VAL A 130 -5.10 5.87 -3.10
CA VAL A 130 -5.06 4.41 -3.04
C VAL A 130 -5.52 3.85 -4.37
N LEU A 131 -4.67 3.10 -5.05
CA LEU A 131 -5.04 2.31 -6.22
C LEU A 131 -5.27 0.86 -5.79
N ILE A 132 -6.41 0.28 -6.14
CA ILE A 132 -6.82 -1.07 -5.78
C ILE A 132 -6.95 -1.91 -7.05
N ASP A 133 -6.30 -3.08 -7.11
CA ASP A 133 -6.54 -4.11 -8.12
C ASP A 133 -7.87 -4.81 -7.80
N THR A 134 -8.91 -4.57 -8.60
CA THR A 134 -10.26 -5.08 -8.36
C THR A 134 -10.46 -6.52 -8.82
N LEU A 135 -9.47 -7.14 -9.49
CA LEU A 135 -9.49 -8.58 -9.76
C LEU A 135 -9.07 -9.36 -8.51
N LYS A 136 -8.07 -8.85 -7.78
CA LYS A 136 -7.55 -9.46 -6.55
C LYS A 136 -8.15 -8.88 -5.28
N TRP A 137 -8.78 -7.71 -5.38
CA TRP A 137 -9.16 -6.87 -4.25
C TRP A 137 -8.00 -6.65 -3.29
N ALA A 138 -6.90 -6.12 -3.83
CA ALA A 138 -5.68 -5.83 -3.09
C ALA A 138 -5.10 -4.46 -3.51
N VAL A 139 -4.43 -3.76 -2.59
CA VAL A 139 -3.82 -2.46 -2.90
C VAL A 139 -2.72 -2.64 -3.94
N HIS A 140 -2.73 -1.84 -4.99
CA HIS A 140 -1.67 -1.84 -6.00
C HIS A 140 -0.60 -0.79 -5.69
N GLU A 141 -1.03 0.42 -5.33
CA GLU A 141 -0.19 1.58 -5.09
C GLU A 141 -0.83 2.48 -4.03
N LEU A 142 0.01 3.09 -3.19
CA LEU A 142 -0.33 4.24 -2.37
C LEU A 142 0.53 5.42 -2.78
N SER A 143 -0.07 6.59 -2.92
CA SER A 143 0.65 7.87 -3.01
C SER A 143 0.24 8.72 -1.82
N ILE A 144 1.22 9.14 -1.02
CA ILE A 144 1.02 9.94 0.18
C ILE A 144 1.67 11.31 -0.04
N ASP A 145 0.92 12.36 0.24
CA ASP A 145 1.38 13.75 0.26
C ASP A 145 0.95 14.42 1.56
N GLU A 146 1.92 14.64 2.46
CA GLU A 146 1.78 15.38 3.72
C GLU A 146 2.46 16.76 3.64
N GLY A 147 2.50 17.36 2.44
CA GLY A 147 3.19 18.62 2.19
C GLY A 147 4.71 18.46 2.29
N GLU A 148 5.36 19.32 3.08
CA GLU A 148 6.83 19.34 3.19
C GLU A 148 7.41 18.19 4.05
N ARG A 149 6.58 17.50 4.85
CA ARG A 149 7.06 16.46 5.78
C ARG A 149 7.37 15.14 5.08
N PHE A 150 6.45 14.72 4.22
CA PHE A 150 6.52 13.42 3.58
C PHE A 150 5.79 13.46 2.25
N LYS A 151 6.49 13.02 1.22
CA LYS A 151 5.90 12.67 -0.06
C LYS A 151 6.50 11.36 -0.49
N GLY A 152 5.68 10.43 -0.93
CA GLY A 152 6.18 9.10 -1.27
C GLY A 152 5.15 8.26 -1.99
N LYS A 153 5.66 7.22 -2.64
CA LYS A 153 4.86 6.18 -3.28
C LYS A 153 5.21 4.83 -2.70
N ILE A 154 4.20 4.00 -2.47
CA ILE A 154 4.36 2.63 -2.00
C ILE A 154 3.74 1.72 -3.05
N PHE A 155 4.54 0.83 -3.61
CA PHE A 155 4.11 -0.13 -4.62
C PHE A 155 4.04 -1.52 -3.99
N PHE A 156 2.96 -2.23 -4.29
CA PHE A 156 2.72 -3.55 -3.74
C PHE A 156 2.66 -4.60 -4.84
N GLN A 157 3.37 -5.70 -4.62
CA GLN A 157 3.16 -6.96 -5.32
C GLN A 157 2.58 -7.96 -4.34
N HIS A 158 1.64 -8.78 -4.81
CA HIS A 158 0.89 -9.69 -3.96
C HIS A 158 1.15 -11.15 -4.31
N THR A 159 0.97 -12.02 -3.33
CA THR A 159 0.85 -13.47 -3.50
C THR A 159 -0.42 -13.95 -2.84
N GLU A 160 -1.03 -14.97 -3.42
CA GLU A 160 -2.15 -15.66 -2.78
C GLU A 160 -1.62 -16.52 -1.63
N VAL A 161 -2.15 -16.33 -0.43
CA VAL A 161 -1.74 -17.06 0.80
C VAL A 161 -2.80 -18.02 1.30
N LEU A 162 -4.06 -17.75 0.96
CA LEU A 162 -5.24 -18.61 1.11
C LEU A 162 -6.10 -18.41 -0.15
N PRO A 163 -7.02 -19.34 -0.49
CA PRO A 163 -7.89 -19.17 -1.65
C PRO A 163 -8.62 -17.82 -1.65
N GLY A 164 -8.34 -16.97 -2.63
CA GLY A 164 -8.90 -15.64 -2.79
C GLY A 164 -8.39 -14.57 -1.82
N VAL A 165 -7.32 -14.84 -1.05
CA VAL A 165 -6.68 -13.91 -0.11
C VAL A 165 -5.28 -13.58 -0.59
N TRP A 166 -5.08 -12.32 -0.95
CA TRP A 166 -3.84 -11.80 -1.50
C TRP A 166 -3.15 -10.91 -0.48
N LEU A 167 -1.97 -11.31 -0.02
CA LEU A 167 -1.14 -10.51 0.89
C LEU A 167 0.15 -10.05 0.20
N PRO A 168 0.81 -8.99 0.71
CA PRO A 168 2.03 -8.48 0.11
C PRO A 168 3.13 -9.54 0.00
N ARG A 169 3.72 -9.70 -1.18
CA ARG A 169 4.96 -10.46 -1.37
C ARG A 169 6.17 -9.53 -1.39
N GLU A 170 5.98 -8.34 -1.95
CA GLU A 170 6.99 -7.32 -2.04
C GLU A 170 6.34 -5.95 -1.89
N VAL A 171 6.97 -5.10 -1.08
CA VAL A 171 6.56 -3.70 -0.91
C VAL A 171 7.78 -2.82 -1.20
N LYS A 172 7.64 -1.92 -2.16
CA LYS A 172 8.67 -0.94 -2.50
C LYS A 172 8.15 0.46 -2.20
N MET A 173 8.73 1.09 -1.19
CA MET A 173 8.50 2.48 -0.88
C MET A 173 9.56 3.34 -1.57
N VAL A 174 9.13 4.31 -2.35
CA VAL A 174 9.99 5.34 -2.95
C VAL A 174 9.65 6.66 -2.29
N LEU A 175 10.63 7.25 -1.62
CA LEU A 175 10.48 8.56 -1.01
C LEU A 175 10.71 9.62 -2.09
N ALA A 176 9.89 10.67 -2.09
CA ALA A 176 10.18 11.86 -2.86
C ALA A 176 11.22 12.66 -2.07
N GLY A 177 12.49 12.49 -2.42
CA GLY A 177 13.57 13.28 -1.85
C GLY A 177 13.64 14.62 -2.55
N ASN A 178 13.73 15.71 -1.77
CA ASN A 178 14.51 16.85 -2.23
C ASN A 178 15.92 16.32 -2.45
N ALA A 179 16.31 16.06 -3.70
CA ALA A 179 17.70 15.82 -4.01
C ALA A 179 18.47 17.03 -3.48
N ALA A 180 19.14 16.88 -2.34
CA ALA A 180 20.12 17.85 -1.88
C ALA A 180 21.00 18.11 -3.11
N LYS A 181 20.92 19.33 -3.67
CA LYS A 181 21.73 19.70 -4.83
C LYS A 181 23.15 19.27 -4.46
N PRO A 182 23.79 18.36 -5.21
CA PRO A 182 25.13 17.94 -4.87
C PRO A 182 25.94 19.22 -4.81
N LYS A 183 26.46 19.57 -3.61
CA LYS A 183 27.40 20.68 -3.50
C LYS A 183 28.51 20.34 -4.46
N ALA A 184 28.59 21.10 -5.55
CA ALA A 184 29.55 20.87 -6.61
C ALA A 184 30.95 21.09 -6.01
N VAL A 185 31.54 20.02 -5.48
CA VAL A 185 32.96 20.02 -5.17
C VAL A 185 33.65 20.03 -6.53
N LYS A 186 34.20 21.19 -6.89
CA LYS A 186 34.88 21.41 -8.16
C LYS A 186 36.22 20.67 -8.13
N ASN A 187 36.18 19.34 -8.31
CA ASN A 187 37.37 18.52 -8.35
C ASN A 187 37.83 18.37 -9.81
N PRO A 188 38.97 18.97 -10.24
CA PRO A 188 39.31 19.10 -11.66
C PRO A 188 39.77 17.80 -12.36
N ARG A 189 39.65 16.62 -11.72
CA ARG A 189 40.38 15.40 -12.14
C ARG A 189 39.62 14.06 -12.03
N ILE A 190 38.30 14.01 -12.16
CA ILE A 190 37.58 12.73 -12.09
C ILE A 190 36.86 12.39 -13.40
N GLN A 191 37.28 11.26 -13.97
CA GLN A 191 36.70 10.56 -15.11
C GLN A 191 35.18 10.39 -14.93
N ARG A 192 34.44 10.39 -16.05
CA ARG A 192 32.98 10.20 -16.10
C ARG A 192 32.59 8.85 -15.47
N VAL A 193 32.39 8.82 -14.16
CA VAL A 193 31.63 7.75 -13.51
C VAL A 193 30.18 7.93 -13.96
N PRO A 194 29.49 6.89 -14.46
CA PRO A 194 28.10 6.99 -14.84
C PRO A 194 27.28 7.50 -13.66
N ARG A 195 26.50 8.57 -13.88
CA ARG A 195 25.48 9.02 -12.93
C ARG A 195 24.50 7.85 -12.74
N SER A 196 24.55 7.17 -11.59
CA SER A 196 23.42 6.35 -11.16
C SER A 196 22.20 7.27 -11.09
N ASN A 197 21.11 6.86 -11.73
CA ASN A 197 19.87 7.62 -11.76
C ASN A 197 19.40 7.81 -10.31
N ALA A 198 19.07 9.04 -9.91
CA ALA A 198 18.58 9.34 -8.55
C ALA A 198 17.34 8.52 -8.13
N ALA A 199 16.62 7.93 -9.10
CA ALA A 199 15.53 6.98 -8.88
C ALA A 199 15.98 5.60 -8.32
N GLU A 200 17.25 5.24 -8.43
CA GLU A 200 17.83 4.03 -7.84
C GLU A 200 18.28 4.21 -6.39
N SER A 201 18.27 5.44 -5.88
CA SER A 201 18.76 5.80 -4.55
C SER A 201 17.74 6.69 -3.84
N ASN A 202 16.56 6.16 -3.51
CA ASN A 202 15.71 6.72 -2.46
C ASN A 202 14.55 5.77 -2.11
N TYR A 203 14.86 4.51 -1.79
CA TYR A 203 13.82 3.51 -1.58
C TYR A 203 14.07 2.61 -0.37
N LEU A 204 12.96 2.11 0.18
CA LEU A 204 12.92 0.93 1.04
C LEU A 204 12.23 -0.20 0.26
N LEU A 205 12.81 -1.39 0.31
CA LEU A 205 12.29 -2.61 -0.28
C LEU A 205 12.08 -3.63 0.83
N MET A 206 10.87 -4.17 0.90
CA MET A 206 10.51 -5.24 1.81
C MET A 206 10.07 -6.46 1.02
N LYS A 207 10.53 -7.64 1.41
CA LYS A 207 10.11 -8.92 0.85
C LYS A 207 9.53 -9.77 1.96
N PHE A 208 8.42 -10.43 1.66
CA PHE A 208 7.64 -11.22 2.59
C PHE A 208 7.67 -12.68 2.17
N THR A 209 8.04 -13.56 3.09
CA THR A 209 8.20 -14.99 2.84
C THR A 209 7.62 -15.81 3.99
N ASN A 210 7.31 -17.09 3.70
CA ASN A 210 6.91 -18.06 4.73
C ASN A 210 5.68 -17.65 5.55
N TYR A 211 4.65 -17.12 4.90
CA TYR A 211 3.37 -16.79 5.53
C TYR A 211 2.78 -17.98 6.30
N LYS A 212 2.54 -17.78 7.60
CA LYS A 212 1.77 -18.67 8.47
C LYS A 212 0.51 -17.93 8.91
N VAL A 213 -0.60 -18.22 8.25
CA VAL A 213 -1.88 -17.55 8.48
C VAL A 213 -2.80 -18.41 9.36
N ASN A 214 -3.54 -17.75 10.26
CA ASN A 214 -4.56 -18.33 11.15
C ASN A 214 -4.01 -19.51 11.98
N LYS A 215 -2.90 -19.26 12.69
CA LYS A 215 -2.24 -20.24 13.56
C LYS A 215 -2.50 -20.03 15.05
N GLY A 216 -3.29 -19.01 15.41
CA GLY A 216 -3.64 -18.76 16.81
C GLY A 216 -2.46 -18.18 17.58
N ILE A 217 -1.82 -17.13 17.05
CA ILE A 217 -0.71 -16.45 17.72
C ILE A 217 -1.17 -15.91 19.08
N SER A 218 -0.42 -16.26 20.13
CA SER A 218 -0.69 -15.82 21.51
C SER A 218 -0.52 -14.31 21.66
N ASP A 219 -1.37 -13.70 22.49
CA ASP A 219 -1.30 -12.26 22.77
C ASP A 219 0.01 -11.84 23.44
N GLY A 220 0.68 -12.74 24.17
CA GLY A 220 1.97 -12.46 24.81
C GLY A 220 3.14 -12.22 23.85
N ARG A 221 2.94 -12.42 22.53
CA ARG A 221 3.92 -12.04 21.49
C ARG A 221 3.73 -10.61 20.97
N PHE A 222 2.75 -9.89 21.48
CA PHE A 222 2.52 -8.49 21.16
C PHE A 222 2.82 -7.63 22.40
N PRO A 223 3.43 -6.46 22.24
CA PRO A 223 3.67 -5.54 23.35
C PRO A 223 2.34 -5.09 23.97
N GLU A 224 2.36 -4.81 25.28
CA GLU A 224 1.20 -4.27 25.96
C GLU A 224 0.84 -2.87 25.43
N ALA A 225 -0.45 -2.55 25.43
CA ALA A 225 -0.94 -1.26 24.94
C ALA A 225 -0.38 -0.11 25.81
N GLY A 226 0.70 0.54 25.35
CA GLY A 226 1.34 1.64 26.06
C GLY A 226 2.86 1.72 25.90
N GLU A 227 3.52 0.63 25.50
CA GLU A 227 4.94 0.66 25.14
C GLU A 227 5.10 0.97 23.65
N LYS A 228 5.52 2.20 23.34
CA LYS A 228 6.01 2.62 22.02
C LYS A 228 7.46 3.10 22.13
#